data_AF-A0A969M2Z8-F1
#
_entry.id   AF-A0A969M2Z8-F1
#
_cell.length_a   1.000
_cell.length_b   1.000
_cell.length_c   1.000
_cell.angle_alpha   90.00
_cell.angle_beta   90.00
_cell.angle_gamma   90.00
#
_symmetry.space_group_name_H-M   'P 1'
#
loop_
_entity.id
_entity.type
_entity.pdbx_description
1 polymer ?
#
loop_
_entity_poly.entity_id
_entity_poly.type
_entity_poly.pdbx_seq_one_letter_code
_entity_poly.pdbx_strand_id
1 'polypeptide(L)'
;MQSYYLDEKAQKLVLTTIDNLLNCKKDSKYINQVIGEVFDMRSTIAYGLERFWGEHIRFFQKDGVDKDKGEYWKETWDEFAKIMKEAGIEDLPESLSAQDIKKNDLDVQTEVNKLWKKNAEERQILLSILTQFCDCMIWWTQRLKSRIKG
;
A
#
# COMPACT_ATOMS: atom_id res chain seq x y z
N MET A 1 -18.18 -9.49 -15.46
CA MET A 1 -17.38 -9.24 -14.23
C MET A 1 -15.99 -8.88 -14.70
N GLN A 2 -15.62 -7.59 -14.65
CA GLN A 2 -14.24 -7.20 -14.95
C GLN A 2 -13.36 -7.80 -13.84
N SER A 3 -12.46 -8.72 -14.22
CA SER A 3 -11.41 -9.16 -13.31
C SER A 3 -10.43 -8.00 -13.19
N TYR A 4 -10.37 -7.33 -12.04
CA TYR A 4 -9.40 -6.26 -11.77
C TYR A 4 -7.96 -6.79 -11.59
N TYR A 5 -7.72 -8.07 -11.91
CA TYR A 5 -6.44 -8.77 -11.79
C TYR A 5 -5.78 -8.56 -10.41
N LEU A 6 -6.60 -8.49 -9.34
CA LEU A 6 -6.13 -8.20 -7.98
C LEU A 6 -5.08 -9.20 -7.52
N ASP A 7 -5.28 -10.49 -7.82
CA ASP A 7 -4.34 -11.55 -7.46
C ASP A 7 -2.99 -11.39 -8.16
N GLU A 8 -2.99 -11.16 -9.48
CA GLU A 8 -1.77 -10.93 -10.27
C GLU A 8 -1.02 -9.68 -9.82
N LYS A 9 -1.74 -8.56 -9.61
CA LYS A 9 -1.16 -7.30 -9.12
C LYS A 9 -0.59 -7.46 -7.72
N ALA A 10 -1.29 -8.17 -6.82
CA ALA A 10 -0.81 -8.47 -5.48
C ALA A 10 0.44 -9.34 -5.50
N GLN A 11 0.45 -10.39 -6.33
CA GLN A 11 1.62 -11.24 -6.53
C GLN A 11 2.82 -10.42 -6.99
N LYS A 12 2.65 -9.63 -8.05
CA LYS A 12 3.71 -8.82 -8.64
C LYS A 12 4.28 -7.84 -7.64
N LEU A 13 3.41 -7.16 -6.88
CA LEU A 13 3.82 -6.20 -5.86
C LEU A 13 4.67 -6.89 -4.77
N VAL A 14 4.17 -7.97 -4.17
CA VAL A 14 4.89 -8.71 -3.10
C VAL A 14 6.22 -9.27 -3.62
N LEU A 15 6.24 -9.85 -4.83
CA LEU A 15 7.48 -10.34 -5.46
C LEU A 15 8.50 -9.22 -5.66
N THR A 16 8.06 -8.10 -6.22
CA THR A 16 8.93 -6.95 -6.49
C THR A 16 9.53 -6.40 -5.20
N THR A 17 8.72 -6.27 -4.14
CA THR A 17 9.21 -5.84 -2.83
C THR A 17 10.26 -6.81 -2.27
N ILE A 18 10.01 -8.13 -2.33
CA ILE A 18 10.98 -9.14 -1.88
C ILE A 18 12.28 -9.05 -2.69
N ASP A 19 12.18 -9.04 -4.01
CA ASP A 19 13.34 -9.04 -4.91
C ASP A 19 14.16 -7.75 -4.73
N ASN A 20 13.52 -6.59 -4.57
CA ASN A 20 14.19 -5.32 -4.26
C ASN A 20 14.97 -5.36 -2.95
N LEU A 21 14.38 -5.92 -1.89
CA LEU A 21 15.04 -6.01 -0.58
C LEU A 21 16.19 -7.02 -0.57
N LEU A 22 16.04 -8.15 -1.29
CA LEU A 22 17.11 -9.12 -1.51
C LEU A 22 18.29 -8.50 -2.29
N ASN A 23 17.99 -7.73 -3.35
CA ASN A 23 19.02 -7.01 -4.12
C ASN A 23 19.77 -5.98 -3.26
N CYS A 24 19.09 -5.36 -2.30
CA CYS A 24 19.68 -4.49 -1.29
C CYS A 24 20.40 -5.24 -0.14
N LYS A 25 20.53 -6.57 -0.23
CA LYS A 25 21.18 -7.44 0.77
C LYS A 25 20.59 -7.33 2.17
N LYS A 26 19.29 -7.04 2.27
CA LYS A 26 18.57 -7.06 3.56
C LYS A 26 18.44 -8.50 4.05
N ASP A 27 18.57 -8.71 5.35
CA ASP A 27 18.44 -10.04 5.93
C ASP A 27 16.99 -10.55 5.89
N SER A 28 16.84 -11.87 5.95
CA SER A 28 15.54 -12.54 5.91
C SER A 28 14.58 -12.06 6.99
N LYS A 29 15.06 -11.67 8.17
CA LYS A 29 14.21 -11.19 9.27
C LYS A 29 13.63 -9.83 8.91
N TYR A 30 14.44 -8.91 8.38
CA TYR A 30 14.01 -7.59 7.93
C TYR A 30 13.02 -7.68 6.77
N ILE A 31 13.29 -8.54 5.78
CA ILE A 31 12.36 -8.74 4.65
C ILE A 31 10.99 -9.21 5.17
N ASN A 32 10.98 -10.19 6.08
CA ASN A 32 9.74 -10.67 6.70
C ASN A 32 9.02 -9.58 7.50
N GLN A 33 9.74 -8.64 8.10
CA GLN A 33 9.14 -7.48 8.79
C GLN A 33 8.48 -6.51 7.80
N VAL A 34 9.08 -6.26 6.64
CA VAL A 34 8.51 -5.35 5.62
C VAL A 34 7.28 -5.98 4.97
N ILE A 35 7.39 -7.19 4.42
CA ILE A 35 6.23 -7.84 3.78
C ILE A 35 5.16 -8.26 4.79
N GLY A 36 5.50 -8.33 6.08
CA GLY A 36 4.55 -8.57 7.16
C GLY A 36 3.58 -7.40 7.37
N GLU A 37 3.91 -6.20 6.90
CA GLU A 37 3.02 -5.03 6.99
C GLU A 37 1.68 -5.24 6.27
N VAL A 38 1.55 -6.22 5.36
CA VAL A 38 0.26 -6.57 4.73
C VAL A 38 -0.84 -6.90 5.75
N PHE A 39 -0.48 -7.46 6.92
CA PHE A 39 -1.44 -7.74 7.98
C PHE A 39 -1.91 -6.45 8.66
N ASP A 40 -1.02 -5.49 8.83
CA ASP A 40 -1.33 -4.16 9.36
C ASP A 40 -2.12 -3.33 8.33
N MET A 41 -1.79 -3.42 7.04
CA MET A 41 -2.56 -2.87 5.92
C MET A 41 -3.99 -3.36 5.98
N ARG A 42 -4.19 -4.68 6.02
CA ARG A 42 -5.52 -5.28 6.06
C ARG A 42 -6.36 -4.84 7.27
N SER A 43 -5.70 -4.72 8.43
CA SER A 43 -6.34 -4.26 9.67
C SER A 43 -6.68 -2.77 9.63
N THR A 44 -5.84 -1.97 8.97
CA THR A 44 -5.99 -0.52 8.91
C THR A 44 -7.21 -0.09 8.10
N ILE A 45 -7.64 -0.90 7.13
CA ILE A 45 -8.84 -0.63 6.31
C ILE A 45 -10.10 -0.41 7.18
N ALA A 46 -10.19 -1.07 8.33
CA ALA A 46 -11.31 -0.89 9.26
C ALA A 46 -11.43 0.54 9.82
N TYR A 47 -10.33 1.31 9.79
CA TYR A 47 -10.29 2.72 10.19
C TYR A 47 -10.49 3.69 9.03
N GLY A 48 -10.71 3.20 7.81
CA GLY A 48 -11.02 4.00 6.63
C GLY A 48 -9.84 4.29 5.71
N LEU A 49 -10.17 4.81 4.52
CA LEU A 49 -9.22 5.07 3.43
C LEU A 49 -8.16 6.10 3.79
N GLU A 50 -8.55 7.15 4.53
CA GLU A 50 -7.63 8.20 4.98
C GLU A 50 -6.55 7.64 5.89
N ARG A 51 -6.95 6.80 6.85
CA ARG A 51 -6.00 6.17 7.77
C ARG A 51 -5.05 5.26 7.00
N PHE A 52 -5.56 4.47 6.06
CA PHE A 52 -4.73 3.60 5.22
C PHE A 52 -3.72 4.41 4.40
N TRP A 53 -4.19 5.43 3.69
CA TRP A 53 -3.33 6.29 2.88
C TRP A 53 -2.25 6.96 3.74
N GLY A 54 -2.59 7.52 4.90
CA GLY A 54 -1.64 8.25 5.74
C GLY A 54 -0.51 7.43 6.38
N GLU A 55 -0.55 6.08 6.32
CA GLU A 55 0.47 5.24 6.95
C GLU A 55 1.84 5.35 6.28
N HIS A 56 1.92 5.51 4.95
CA HIS A 56 3.21 5.74 4.28
C HIS A 56 3.87 7.04 4.77
N ILE A 57 3.07 8.09 5.00
CA ILE A 57 3.53 9.37 5.53
C ILE A 57 4.11 9.18 6.93
N ARG A 58 3.38 8.47 7.80
CA ARG A 58 3.82 8.16 9.16
C ARG A 58 5.17 7.44 9.17
N PHE A 59 5.39 6.50 8.26
CA PHE A 59 6.67 5.80 8.14
C PHE A 59 7.80 6.70 7.67
N PHE A 60 7.53 7.59 6.72
CA PHE A 60 8.53 8.53 6.21
C PHE A 60 8.89 9.66 7.20
N GLN A 61 7.99 9.99 8.13
CA GLN A 61 8.26 10.92 9.23
C GLN A 61 9.11 10.33 10.35
N LYS A 62 9.13 9.00 10.53
CA LYS A 62 10.05 8.35 11.47
C LYS A 62 11.44 8.34 10.84
N ASP A 63 12.43 8.94 11.51
CA ASP A 63 13.81 9.11 11.00
C ASP A 63 14.48 7.81 10.51
N GLY A 64 14.24 7.43 9.27
CA GLY A 64 15.01 6.45 8.48
C GLY A 64 14.86 4.96 8.83
N VAL A 65 14.29 4.59 9.98
CA VAL A 65 14.26 3.19 10.45
C VAL A 65 13.33 2.29 9.61
N ASP A 66 12.24 2.85 9.06
CA ASP A 66 11.17 2.07 8.43
C ASP A 66 10.87 2.52 6.98
N LYS A 67 11.86 3.08 6.27
CA LYS A 67 11.64 3.61 4.91
C LYS A 67 11.09 2.55 3.95
N ASP A 68 11.60 1.33 4.01
CA ASP A 68 11.18 0.23 3.12
C ASP A 68 9.71 -0.18 3.40
N LYS A 69 9.25 -0.05 4.65
CA LYS A 69 7.83 -0.23 5.00
C LYS A 69 6.98 0.90 4.42
N GLY A 70 7.42 2.15 4.61
CA GLY A 70 6.74 3.31 4.04
C GLY A 70 6.59 3.21 2.53
N GLU A 71 7.63 2.79 1.82
CA GLU A 71 7.57 2.55 0.37
C GLU A 71 6.59 1.42 0.04
N TYR A 72 6.57 0.33 0.80
CA TYR A 72 5.63 -0.75 0.55
C TYR A 72 4.15 -0.33 0.73
N TRP A 73 3.84 0.46 1.76
CA TRP A 73 2.52 1.08 1.93
C TRP A 73 2.18 2.03 0.80
N LYS A 74 3.15 2.85 0.37
CA LYS A 74 3.03 3.78 -0.75
C LYS A 74 2.72 3.05 -2.07
N GLU A 75 3.54 2.07 -2.43
CA GLU A 75 3.38 1.26 -3.65
C GLU A 75 2.04 0.49 -3.66
N THR A 76 1.60 0.01 -2.50
CA THR A 76 0.28 -0.63 -2.34
C THR A 76 -0.85 0.34 -2.66
N TRP A 77 -0.78 1.57 -2.14
CA TRP A 77 -1.75 2.60 -2.45
C TRP A 77 -1.71 3.02 -3.92
N ASP A 78 -0.51 3.19 -4.49
CA ASP A 78 -0.34 3.55 -5.90
C ASP A 78 -0.96 2.51 -6.83
N GLU A 79 -0.75 1.22 -6.54
CA GLU A 79 -1.35 0.15 -7.34
C GLU A 79 -2.87 0.09 -7.15
N PHE A 80 -3.36 0.26 -5.92
CA PHE A 80 -4.80 0.38 -5.65
C PHE A 80 -5.43 1.55 -6.42
N ALA A 81 -4.81 2.73 -6.40
CA ALA A 81 -5.31 3.91 -7.10
C ALA A 81 -5.36 3.69 -8.62
N LYS A 82 -4.37 3.00 -9.21
CA LYS A 82 -4.40 2.60 -10.63
C LYS A 82 -5.57 1.66 -10.93
N ILE A 83 -5.79 0.64 -10.10
CA ILE A 83 -6.91 -0.30 -10.27
C ILE A 83 -8.24 0.46 -10.24
N MET A 84 -8.39 1.42 -9.31
CA MET A 84 -9.63 2.20 -9.18
C MET A 84 -9.84 3.14 -10.35
N LYS A 85 -8.77 3.74 -10.86
CA LYS A 85 -8.82 4.55 -12.08
C LYS A 85 -9.24 3.72 -13.30
N GLU A 86 -8.71 2.51 -13.46
CA GLU A 86 -9.16 1.56 -14.51
C GLU A 86 -10.64 1.18 -14.37
N ALA A 87 -11.18 1.23 -13.15
CA ALA A 87 -12.58 0.98 -12.83
C ALA A 87 -13.49 2.22 -12.98
N GLY A 88 -12.95 3.38 -13.37
CA GLY A 88 -13.68 4.64 -13.51
C GLY A 88 -13.88 5.42 -12.20
N ILE A 89 -13.25 5.00 -11.09
CA ILE A 89 -13.20 5.78 -9.86
C ILE A 89 -11.92 6.61 -9.88
N GLU A 90 -12.06 7.87 -10.30
CA GLU A 90 -10.95 8.82 -10.41
C GLU A 90 -10.71 9.58 -9.10
N ASP A 91 -9.78 10.54 -9.08
CA ASP A 91 -9.56 11.46 -7.95
C ASP A 91 -9.27 10.77 -6.60
N LEU A 92 -8.46 9.72 -6.59
CA LEU A 92 -7.87 9.25 -5.34
C LEU A 92 -6.63 10.08 -4.99
N PRO A 93 -6.32 10.24 -3.70
CA PRO A 93 -5.07 10.84 -3.23
C PRO A 93 -3.86 10.27 -3.97
N GLU A 94 -2.96 11.14 -4.38
CA GLU A 94 -1.64 10.71 -4.81
C GLU A 94 -0.83 10.32 -3.57
N SER A 95 0.05 9.33 -3.73
CA SER A 95 0.98 9.00 -2.65
C SER A 95 2.16 9.97 -2.65
N LEU A 96 2.74 10.20 -1.49
CA LEU A 96 3.80 11.20 -1.30
C LEU A 96 5.14 10.49 -1.15
N SER A 97 6.17 11.01 -1.79
CA SER A 97 7.52 10.47 -1.60
C SER A 97 8.09 10.93 -0.25
N ALA A 98 9.08 10.19 0.25
CA ALA A 98 9.82 10.59 1.45
C ALA A 98 10.51 11.97 1.29
N GLN A 99 10.78 12.43 0.08
CA GLN A 99 11.37 13.76 -0.17
C GLN A 99 10.33 14.88 -0.03
N ASP A 100 9.12 14.66 -0.56
CA ASP A 100 8.02 15.63 -0.51
C ASP A 100 7.65 15.92 0.95
N ILE A 101 7.61 14.86 1.76
CA ILE A 101 7.30 14.96 3.19
C ILE A 101 8.36 15.75 3.96
N LYS A 102 9.65 15.56 3.66
CA LYS A 102 10.75 16.27 4.33
C LYS A 102 10.80 17.76 4.00
N LYS A 103 10.34 18.15 2.81
CA LYS A 103 10.28 19.56 2.40
C LYS A 103 9.13 20.32 3.07
N ASN A 104 8.26 19.61 3.81
CA ASN A 104 7.04 20.15 4.41
C ASN A 104 6.13 20.84 3.36
N ASP A 105 6.28 20.46 2.09
CA ASP A 105 5.53 20.96 0.94
C ASP A 105 4.26 20.11 0.74
N LEU A 106 3.64 19.79 1.87
CA LEU A 106 2.57 18.82 1.95
C LEU A 106 1.25 19.53 2.19
N ASP A 107 0.36 19.48 1.20
CA ASP A 107 -1.04 19.73 1.46
C ASP A 107 -1.78 18.40 1.71
N VAL A 108 -1.47 17.79 2.85
CA VAL A 108 -2.16 16.58 3.34
C VAL A 108 -3.67 16.80 3.35
N GLN A 109 -4.11 18.01 3.68
CA GLN A 109 -5.53 18.34 3.72
C GLN A 109 -6.17 18.28 2.32
N THR A 110 -5.50 18.79 1.28
CA THR A 110 -5.97 18.71 -0.10
C THR A 110 -6.09 17.26 -0.58
N GLU A 111 -5.10 16.43 -0.28
CA GLU A 111 -5.15 15.00 -0.66
C GLU A 111 -6.26 14.26 0.09
N VAL A 112 -6.37 14.43 1.41
CA VAL A 112 -7.44 13.81 2.23
C VAL A 112 -8.83 14.27 1.79
N ASN A 113 -8.99 15.55 1.42
CA ASN A 113 -10.26 16.08 0.92
C ASN A 113 -10.77 15.34 -0.33
N LYS A 114 -9.88 14.76 -1.15
CA LYS A 114 -10.28 13.92 -2.30
C LYS A 114 -11.08 12.69 -1.84
N LEU A 115 -10.69 12.05 -0.73
CA LEU A 115 -11.39 10.91 -0.16
C LEU A 115 -12.76 11.30 0.42
N TRP A 116 -12.84 12.47 1.06
CA TRP A 116 -14.09 12.94 1.67
C TRP A 116 -15.15 13.36 0.64
N LYS A 117 -14.73 13.79 -0.54
CA LYS A 117 -15.61 14.11 -1.67
C LYS A 117 -16.30 12.87 -2.28
N LYS A 118 -15.77 11.67 -2.05
CA LYS A 118 -16.38 10.42 -2.52
C LYS A 118 -17.73 10.19 -1.89
N ASN A 119 -18.70 9.73 -2.66
CA ASN A 119 -20.03 9.41 -2.14
C ASN A 119 -19.99 8.09 -1.32
N ALA A 120 -21.10 7.75 -0.66
CA ALA A 120 -21.15 6.58 0.21
C ALA A 120 -20.90 5.26 -0.53
N GLU A 121 -21.40 5.13 -1.76
CA GLU A 121 -21.25 3.94 -2.60
C GLU A 121 -19.81 3.77 -3.07
N GLU A 122 -19.19 4.84 -3.60
CA GLU A 122 -17.77 4.84 -3.98
C GLU A 122 -16.88 4.43 -2.81
N ARG A 123 -17.12 4.97 -1.60
CA ARG A 123 -16.34 4.60 -0.42
C ARG A 123 -16.49 3.12 -0.05
N GLN A 124 -17.69 2.55 -0.18
CA GLN A 124 -17.90 1.12 0.07
C GLN A 124 -17.19 0.25 -0.96
N ILE A 125 -17.22 0.63 -2.24
CA ILE A 125 -16.50 -0.07 -3.31
C ILE A 125 -15.00 -0.01 -3.05
N LEU A 126 -14.46 1.17 -2.76
CA LEU A 126 -13.04 1.39 -2.47
C LEU A 126 -12.57 0.51 -1.31
N LEU A 127 -13.29 0.53 -0.17
CA LEU A 127 -12.95 -0.30 0.99
C LEU A 127 -13.05 -1.81 0.68
N SER A 128 -14.05 -2.22 -0.10
CA SER A 128 -14.26 -3.63 -0.45
C SER A 128 -13.15 -4.16 -1.37
N ILE A 129 -12.72 -3.35 -2.35
CA ILE A 129 -11.66 -3.75 -3.27
C ILE A 129 -10.30 -3.68 -2.58
N LEU A 130 -10.03 -2.64 -1.79
CA LEU A 130 -8.81 -2.55 -1.00
C LEU A 130 -8.69 -3.74 -0.03
N THR A 131 -9.79 -4.14 0.58
CA THR A 131 -9.86 -5.33 1.44
C THR A 131 -9.44 -6.58 0.68
N GLN A 132 -10.07 -6.85 -0.47
CA GLN A 132 -9.74 -8.02 -1.30
C GLN A 132 -8.30 -7.97 -1.81
N PHE A 133 -7.79 -6.79 -2.16
CA PHE A 133 -6.42 -6.61 -2.60
C PHE A 133 -5.42 -6.96 -1.48
N CYS A 134 -5.64 -6.47 -0.27
CA CYS A 134 -4.82 -6.85 0.89
C CYS A 134 -4.94 -8.34 1.24
N ASP A 135 -6.12 -8.95 1.10
CA ASP A 135 -6.31 -10.39 1.30
C ASP A 135 -5.48 -11.21 0.29
N CYS A 136 -5.43 -10.79 -0.99
CA CYS A 136 -4.57 -11.39 -2.00
C CYS A 136 -3.08 -11.23 -1.64
N MET A 137 -2.68 -10.03 -1.19
CA MET A 137 -1.29 -9.77 -0.77
C MET A 137 -0.89 -10.63 0.43
N ILE A 138 -1.77 -10.82 1.42
CA ILE A 138 -1.56 -11.73 2.56
C ILE A 138 -1.28 -13.14 2.07
N TRP A 139 -2.08 -13.65 1.14
CA TRP A 139 -1.89 -14.98 0.57
C TRP A 139 -0.48 -15.09 -0.05
N TRP A 140 -0.09 -14.13 -0.89
CA TRP A 140 1.20 -14.15 -1.58
C TRP A 140 2.38 -13.97 -0.62
N THR A 141 2.26 -13.11 0.38
CA THR A 141 3.25 -12.98 1.46
C THR A 141 3.47 -14.32 2.15
N GLN A 142 2.41 -15.04 2.51
CA GLN A 142 2.54 -16.36 3.15
C GLN A 142 3.18 -17.41 2.21
N ARG A 143 2.79 -17.44 0.94
CA ARG A 143 3.32 -18.38 -0.06
C ARG A 143 4.81 -18.15 -0.34
N LEU A 144 5.22 -16.88 -0.43
CA LEU A 144 6.55 -16.46 -0.86
C LEU A 144 7.57 -16.41 0.27
N LYS A 145 7.16 -16.58 1.54
CA LYS A 145 8.07 -16.74 2.69
C LYS A 145 9.17 -17.78 2.47
N SER A 146 8.87 -18.84 1.71
CA SER A 146 9.85 -19.86 1.34
C SER A 146 11.04 -19.32 0.53
N ARG A 147 10.83 -18.28 -0.29
CA ARG A 147 11.90 -17.63 -1.09
C ARG A 147 12.87 -16.81 -0.25
N ILE A 148 12.49 -16.47 0.98
CA ILE A 148 13.26 -15.60 1.88
C ILE A 148 14.19 -16.41 2.79
N LYS A 149 13.93 -17.72 2.94
CA LYS A 149 14.69 -18.65 3.80
C LYS A 149 15.95 -19.24 3.14
N GLY A 150 16.49 -18.57 2.12
CA GLY A 150 17.74 -18.95 1.44
C GLY A 150 18.97 -18.41 2.15
#